data_AF-A0A6N2RPU1-F1
#
_entry.id   AF-A0A6N2RPU1-F1
#
_cell.length_a   1.000
_cell.length_b   1.000
_cell.length_c   1.000
_cell.angle_alpha   90.00
_cell.angle_beta   90.00
_cell.angle_gamma   90.00
#
_symmetry.space_group_name_H-M   'P 1'
#
loop_
_entity.id
_entity.type
_entity.pdbx_description
1 polymer ?
#
loop_
_entity_poly.entity_id
_entity_poly.type
_entity_poly.pdbx_seq_one_letter_code
_entity_poly.pdbx_strand_id
1 'polypeptide(L)'
;MLDKEKYIYVKGKKIYVSDEVYRAYKKELNHEAHLKRLDRKHKVFHFGDYNISVVDIADNTVDVEKIIETKMRIEDLYRALDSLNDEERNLIKSLYFEDKTLTEVAKKEDTNPMKISRLRNKVLEKLRKLLDR
;
A
#
# COMPACT_ATOMS: atom_id res chain seq x y z
N MET A 1 51.59 -2.55 -34.12
CA MET A 1 50.37 -3.06 -33.43
C MET A 1 49.20 -2.72 -34.31
N LEU A 2 48.34 -3.68 -34.70
CA LEU A 2 47.24 -3.42 -35.63
C LEU A 2 46.29 -2.39 -35.03
N ASP A 3 46.29 -1.18 -35.59
CA ASP A 3 45.25 -0.19 -35.36
C ASP A 3 43.95 -0.78 -35.90
N LYS A 4 43.18 -1.44 -35.03
CA LYS A 4 41.85 -1.93 -35.40
C LYS A 4 41.00 -0.72 -35.69
N GLU A 5 40.71 -0.49 -36.97
CA GLU A 5 39.87 0.59 -37.44
C GLU A 5 38.55 0.64 -36.64
N LYS A 6 38.34 1.74 -35.91
CA LYS A 6 37.15 1.94 -35.09
C LYS A 6 36.07 2.63 -35.91
N TYR A 7 34.82 2.35 -35.61
CA TYR A 7 33.70 2.92 -36.34
C TYR A 7 32.51 3.24 -35.42
N ILE A 8 31.68 4.16 -35.87
CA ILE A 8 30.40 4.53 -35.25
C ILE A 8 29.29 4.49 -36.31
N TYR A 9 28.04 4.49 -35.86
CA TYR A 9 26.88 4.60 -36.75
C TYR A 9 26.27 5.99 -36.64
N VAL A 10 26.11 6.67 -37.78
CA VAL A 10 25.43 7.97 -37.86
C VAL A 10 24.32 7.85 -38.90
N LYS A 11 23.07 8.05 -38.50
CA LYS A 11 21.88 7.89 -39.36
C LYS A 11 21.86 6.53 -40.09
N GLY A 12 22.25 5.46 -39.40
CA GLY A 12 22.30 4.10 -39.95
C GLY A 12 23.51 3.77 -40.83
N LYS A 13 24.42 4.73 -41.10
CA LYS A 13 25.64 4.50 -41.89
C LYS A 13 26.85 4.27 -41.01
N LYS A 14 27.68 3.30 -41.37
CA LYS A 14 28.94 2.97 -40.70
C LYS A 14 30.03 3.96 -41.12
N ILE A 15 30.63 4.66 -40.17
CA ILE A 15 31.69 5.66 -40.40
C ILE A 15 32.90 5.30 -39.56
N TYR A 16 34.07 5.19 -40.20
CA TYR A 16 35.34 4.95 -39.54
C TYR A 16 35.89 6.24 -38.91
N VAL A 17 36.38 6.15 -37.67
CA VAL A 17 36.77 7.31 -36.85
C VAL A 17 38.06 7.01 -36.08
N SER A 18 38.73 8.08 -35.64
CA SER A 18 39.89 7.95 -34.75
C SER A 18 39.49 7.36 -33.39
N ASP A 19 40.49 6.85 -32.66
CA ASP A 19 40.26 6.28 -31.32
C ASP A 19 39.66 7.31 -30.35
N GLU A 20 40.12 8.57 -30.42
CA GLU A 20 39.60 9.66 -29.60
C GLU A 20 38.10 9.88 -29.80
N VAL A 21 37.67 9.99 -31.06
CA VAL A 21 36.25 10.19 -31.42
C VAL A 21 35.41 8.98 -31.00
N TYR A 22 35.93 7.76 -31.21
CA TYR A 22 35.24 6.55 -30.79
C TYR A 22 35.04 6.49 -29.26
N ARG A 23 36.07 6.83 -28.48
CA ARG A 23 36.01 6.84 -27.02
C ARG A 23 35.03 7.88 -26.51
N ALA A 24 35.06 9.10 -27.06
CA ALA A 24 34.11 10.16 -26.72
C ALA A 24 32.67 9.71 -27.01
N TYR A 25 32.41 9.19 -28.21
CA TYR A 25 31.09 8.67 -28.59
C TYR A 25 30.60 7.56 -27.65
N LYS A 26 31.44 6.59 -27.33
CA LYS A 26 31.08 5.50 -26.40
C LYS A 26 30.87 5.99 -24.98
N LYS A 27 31.62 6.99 -24.52
CA LYS A 27 31.44 7.60 -23.20
C LYS A 27 30.04 8.22 -23.07
N GLU A 28 29.63 9.02 -24.06
CA GLU A 28 28.30 9.63 -24.08
C GLU A 28 27.18 8.58 -24.15
N LEU A 29 27.31 7.58 -25.02
CA LEU A 29 26.33 6.50 -25.14
C LEU A 29 26.16 5.71 -23.82
N ASN A 30 27.28 5.43 -23.15
CA ASN A 30 27.26 4.76 -21.84
C ASN A 30 26.67 5.66 -20.74
N HIS A 31 26.95 6.96 -20.78
CA HIS A 31 26.40 7.93 -19.85
C HIS A 31 24.87 8.02 -20.00
N GLU A 32 24.36 8.14 -21.21
CA GLU A 32 22.92 8.16 -21.49
C GLU A 32 22.24 6.85 -21.04
N ALA A 33 22.86 5.70 -21.31
CA ALA A 33 22.36 4.41 -20.84
C ALA A 33 22.45 4.24 -19.31
N HIS A 34 23.38 4.94 -18.64
CA HIS A 34 23.45 4.98 -17.19
C HIS A 34 22.33 5.84 -16.61
N LEU A 35 22.08 7.04 -17.16
CA LEU A 35 20.98 7.92 -16.75
C LEU A 35 19.64 7.20 -16.90
N LYS A 36 19.35 6.56 -18.04
CA LYS A 36 18.12 5.77 -18.24
C LYS A 36 17.92 4.66 -17.19
N ARG A 37 19.00 4.02 -16.74
CA ARG A 37 18.94 3.02 -15.66
C ARG A 37 18.65 3.67 -14.32
N LEU A 38 19.24 4.83 -14.05
CA LEU A 38 19.01 5.60 -12.83
C LEU A 38 17.57 6.10 -12.77
N ASP A 39 17.06 6.67 -13.87
CA ASP A 39 15.68 7.14 -13.99
C ASP A 39 14.69 6.00 -13.71
N ARG A 40 14.88 4.82 -14.31
CA ARG A 40 14.06 3.64 -14.02
C ARG A 40 14.17 3.17 -12.57
N LYS A 41 15.38 3.17 -11.99
CA LYS A 41 15.61 2.76 -10.60
C LYS A 41 14.90 3.69 -9.62
N HIS A 42 14.95 4.99 -9.89
CA HIS A 42 14.39 6.04 -9.04
C HIS A 42 12.96 6.41 -9.43
N LYS A 43 12.35 5.73 -10.41
CA LYS A 43 11.02 6.02 -10.96
C LYS A 43 10.86 7.49 -11.37
N VAL A 44 11.92 8.08 -11.92
CA VAL A 44 11.90 9.44 -12.46
C VAL A 44 11.41 9.34 -13.90
N PHE A 45 10.26 9.93 -14.16
CA PHE A 45 9.61 9.92 -15.47
C PHE A 45 9.66 11.33 -16.07
N HIS A 46 10.15 11.46 -17.31
CA HIS A 46 10.10 12.73 -18.02
C HIS A 46 8.71 12.96 -18.63
N PHE A 47 8.20 14.19 -18.53
CA PHE A 47 6.87 14.58 -19.02
C PHE A 47 6.62 14.32 -20.52
N GLY A 48 7.68 14.13 -21.32
CA GLY A 48 7.62 13.85 -22.76
C GLY A 48 7.75 12.38 -23.16
N ASP A 49 7.88 11.46 -22.21
CA ASP A 49 8.00 10.04 -22.52
C ASP A 49 6.62 9.42 -22.79
N TYR A 50 6.21 9.41 -24.05
CA TYR A 50 4.90 8.89 -24.52
C TYR A 50 4.68 7.37 -24.29
N ASN A 51 5.65 6.65 -23.74
CA ASN A 51 5.58 5.20 -23.49
C ASN A 51 5.31 4.83 -22.02
N ILE A 52 4.97 5.79 -21.16
CA ILE A 52 4.70 5.51 -19.74
C ILE A 52 3.29 4.93 -19.58
N SER A 53 3.19 3.69 -19.09
CA SER A 53 1.91 3.09 -18.70
C SER A 53 1.51 3.51 -17.28
N VAL A 54 0.22 3.46 -16.97
CA VAL A 54 -0.31 3.62 -15.59
C VAL A 54 0.34 2.61 -14.63
N VAL A 55 0.71 1.42 -15.14
CA VAL A 55 1.40 0.38 -14.35
C VAL A 55 2.81 0.83 -13.94
N ASP A 56 3.49 1.64 -14.73
CA ASP A 56 4.85 2.09 -14.44
C ASP A 56 4.90 3.14 -13.32
N ILE A 57 3.82 3.93 -13.18
CA ILE A 57 3.66 4.97 -12.14
C ILE A 57 2.94 4.45 -10.90
N ALA A 58 2.33 3.26 -10.94
CA ALA A 58 1.57 2.72 -9.83
C ALA A 58 2.46 2.56 -8.58
N ASP A 59 1.93 3.03 -7.45
CA ASP A 59 2.58 2.84 -6.16
C ASP A 59 2.27 1.45 -5.61
N ASN A 60 3.12 0.49 -5.97
CA ASN A 60 3.02 -0.89 -5.49
C ASN A 60 3.35 -1.04 -3.99
N THR A 61 3.69 0.03 -3.26
CA THR A 61 3.81 -0.02 -1.79
C THR A 61 2.44 0.01 -1.10
N VAL A 62 1.40 0.43 -1.81
CA VAL A 62 0.04 0.56 -1.31
C VAL A 62 -0.85 -0.49 -1.98
N ASP A 63 -1.40 -1.38 -1.16
CA ASP A 63 -2.40 -2.35 -1.62
C ASP A 63 -3.80 -1.73 -1.54
N VAL A 64 -4.25 -1.19 -2.68
CA VAL A 64 -5.57 -0.54 -2.80
C VAL A 64 -6.69 -1.53 -2.52
N GLU A 65 -6.59 -2.78 -2.98
CA GLU A 65 -7.62 -3.80 -2.78
C GLU A 65 -7.80 -4.07 -1.29
N LYS A 66 -6.71 -4.24 -0.55
CA LYS A 66 -6.72 -4.43 0.90
C LYS A 66 -7.28 -3.22 1.65
N ILE A 67 -7.02 -2.00 1.19
CA ILE A 67 -7.62 -0.79 1.77
C ILE A 67 -9.14 -0.80 1.60
N ILE A 68 -9.60 -1.13 0.39
CA ILE A 68 -11.04 -1.21 0.10
C ILE A 68 -11.69 -2.33 0.92
N GLU A 69 -11.08 -3.52 0.99
CA GLU A 69 -11.55 -4.64 1.81
C GLU A 69 -11.66 -4.23 3.29
N THR A 70 -10.65 -3.55 3.82
CA THR A 70 -10.64 -3.07 5.22
C THR A 70 -11.76 -2.06 5.45
N LYS A 71 -11.97 -1.14 4.50
CA LYS A 71 -13.05 -0.15 4.58
C LYS A 71 -14.43 -0.81 4.59
N MET A 72 -14.64 -1.80 3.72
CA MET A 72 -15.90 -2.56 3.68
C MET A 72 -16.15 -3.30 4.99
N ARG A 73 -15.14 -3.96 5.56
CA ARG A 73 -15.25 -4.64 6.86
C ARG A 73 -15.59 -3.68 8.01
N ILE A 74 -15.02 -2.46 7.98
CA ILE A 74 -15.34 -1.42 8.97
C ILE A 74 -16.79 -0.97 8.83
N GLU A 75 -17.27 -0.75 7.60
CA GLU A 75 -18.65 -0.38 7.33
C GLU A 75 -19.64 -1.47 7.82
N ASP A 76 -19.35 -2.74 7.54
CA ASP A 76 -20.16 -3.87 8.02
C ASP A 76 -20.17 -3.98 9.54
N LEU A 77 -19.02 -3.74 10.20
CA LEU A 77 -18.94 -3.67 11.66
C LEU A 77 -19.83 -2.55 12.22
N TYR A 78 -19.80 -1.36 11.64
CA TYR A 78 -20.65 -0.26 12.10
C TYR A 78 -22.15 -0.59 11.93
N ARG A 79 -22.53 -1.18 10.80
CA ARG A 79 -23.92 -1.65 10.60
C ARG A 79 -24.32 -2.69 11.64
N ALA A 80 -23.42 -3.62 11.98
CA ALA A 80 -23.68 -4.61 13.02
C ALA A 80 -23.83 -3.95 14.41
N LEU A 81 -22.98 -2.97 14.74
CA LEU A 81 -23.06 -2.21 15.98
C LEU A 81 -24.35 -1.37 16.08
N ASP A 82 -24.89 -0.87 14.97
CA ASP A 82 -26.15 -0.13 14.93
C ASP A 82 -27.39 -1.00 15.18
N SER A 83 -27.25 -2.33 15.06
CA SER A 83 -28.32 -3.29 15.42
C SER A 83 -28.38 -3.61 16.92
N LEU A 84 -27.40 -3.14 17.70
CA LEU A 84 -27.38 -3.29 19.14
C LEU A 84 -28.34 -2.30 19.79
N ASN A 85 -28.94 -2.69 20.91
CA ASN A 85 -29.67 -1.73 21.73
C ASN A 85 -28.70 -0.84 22.53
N ASP A 86 -29.21 0.21 23.18
CA ASP A 86 -28.37 1.18 23.90
C ASP A 86 -27.52 0.56 25.02
N GLU A 87 -28.04 -0.44 25.73
CA GLU A 87 -27.31 -1.16 26.79
C GLU A 87 -26.15 -1.96 26.20
N GLU A 88 -26.43 -2.77 25.16
CA GLU A 88 -25.44 -3.57 24.44
C GLU A 88 -24.35 -2.67 23.83
N ARG A 89 -24.74 -1.54 23.22
CA ARG A 89 -23.84 -0.59 22.58
C ARG A 89 -22.95 0.12 23.61
N ASN A 90 -23.52 0.54 24.75
CA ASN A 90 -22.75 1.14 25.84
C ASN A 90 -21.77 0.16 26.48
N LEU A 91 -22.13 -1.11 26.59
CA LEU A 91 -21.22 -2.15 27.07
C LEU A 91 -20.02 -2.31 26.14
N ILE A 92 -20.25 -2.45 24.82
CA ILE A 92 -19.16 -2.56 23.83
C ILE A 92 -18.29 -1.31 23.84
N LYS A 93 -18.89 -0.12 23.89
CA LYS A 93 -18.15 1.14 24.00
C LYS A 93 -17.24 1.17 25.22
N SER A 94 -17.79 0.84 26.39
CA SER A 94 -17.04 0.85 27.64
C SER A 94 -15.84 -0.11 27.61
N LEU A 95 -16.04 -1.33 27.09
CA LEU A 95 -15.01 -2.37 27.13
C LEU A 95 -13.93 -2.22 26.04
N TYR A 96 -14.28 -1.73 24.85
CA TYR A 96 -13.38 -1.79 23.68
C TYR A 96 -12.95 -0.42 23.15
N PHE A 97 -13.61 0.66 23.55
CA PHE A 97 -13.26 2.03 23.13
C PHE A 97 -12.80 2.91 24.30
N GLU A 98 -13.24 2.59 25.52
CA GLU A 98 -12.87 3.32 26.74
C GLU A 98 -11.92 2.50 27.65
N ASP A 99 -11.48 1.32 27.19
CA ASP A 99 -10.56 0.40 27.88
C ASP A 99 -10.96 0.05 29.33
N LYS A 100 -12.25 0.06 29.63
CA LYS A 100 -12.74 -0.32 30.97
C LYS A 100 -12.71 -1.82 31.15
N THR A 101 -12.33 -2.23 32.35
CA THR A 101 -12.43 -3.62 32.78
C THR A 101 -13.87 -4.03 33.07
N LEU A 102 -14.16 -5.33 33.01
CA LEU A 102 -15.46 -5.89 33.42
C LEU A 102 -15.85 -5.46 34.85
N THR A 103 -14.86 -5.35 35.73
CA THR A 103 -15.04 -4.96 37.13
C THR A 103 -15.46 -3.50 37.27
N GLU A 104 -14.89 -2.60 36.48
CA GLU A 104 -15.26 -1.17 36.49
C GLU A 104 -16.66 -0.94 35.94
N VAL A 105 -17.02 -1.64 34.85
CA VAL A 105 -18.39 -1.60 34.31
C VAL A 105 -19.39 -2.14 35.33
N ALA A 106 -19.06 -3.27 35.96
CA ALA A 106 -19.93 -3.87 36.98
C ALA A 106 -20.13 -2.96 38.20
N LYS A 107 -19.07 -2.28 38.67
CA LYS A 107 -19.16 -1.28 39.74
C LYS A 107 -20.06 -0.10 39.36
N LYS A 108 -19.96 0.38 38.11
CA LYS A 108 -20.78 1.50 37.61
C LYS A 108 -22.27 1.12 37.53
N GLU A 109 -22.57 -0.12 37.16
CA GLU A 109 -23.93 -0.64 37.01
C GLU A 109 -24.49 -1.31 38.27
N ASP A 110 -23.79 -1.20 39.41
CA ASP A 110 -24.14 -1.84 40.69
C ASP A 110 -24.47 -3.34 40.53
N THR A 111 -23.60 -4.07 39.84
CA THR A 111 -23.80 -5.48 39.53
C THR A 111 -22.54 -6.32 39.67
N ASN A 112 -22.67 -7.62 39.41
CA ASN A 112 -21.55 -8.56 39.49
C ASN A 112 -20.80 -8.63 38.14
N PRO A 113 -19.45 -8.61 38.12
CA PRO A 113 -18.65 -8.78 36.89
C PRO A 113 -19.03 -9.99 36.03
N MET A 114 -19.50 -11.08 36.64
CA MET A 114 -19.98 -12.26 35.94
C MET A 114 -21.23 -11.98 35.08
N LYS A 115 -22.13 -11.09 35.52
CA LYS A 115 -23.30 -10.66 34.73
C LYS A 115 -22.85 -9.90 33.48
N ILE A 116 -21.92 -8.95 33.66
CA ILE A 116 -21.33 -8.17 32.57
C ILE A 116 -20.62 -9.10 31.56
N SER A 117 -19.86 -10.08 32.05
CA SER A 117 -19.18 -11.07 31.19
C SER A 117 -20.17 -11.88 30.34
N ARG A 118 -21.28 -12.34 30.92
CA ARG A 118 -22.34 -13.06 30.19
C ARG A 118 -23.01 -12.17 29.15
N LEU A 119 -23.31 -10.92 29.50
CA LEU A 119 -23.90 -9.96 28.56
C LEU A 119 -22.95 -9.69 27.40
N ARG A 120 -21.67 -9.40 27.67
CA ARG A 120 -20.63 -9.21 26.65
C ARG A 120 -20.59 -10.40 25.69
N ASN A 121 -20.52 -11.62 26.21
CA ASN A 121 -20.45 -12.81 25.35
C ASN A 121 -21.69 -12.95 24.46
N LYS A 122 -22.89 -12.62 24.97
CA LYS A 122 -24.12 -12.62 24.17
C LYS A 122 -24.08 -11.56 23.06
N VAL A 123 -23.59 -10.36 23.36
CA VAL A 123 -23.43 -9.28 22.37
C VAL A 123 -22.42 -9.65 21.30
N LEU A 124 -21.26 -10.20 21.68
CA LEU A 124 -20.25 -10.66 20.74
C LEU A 124 -20.77 -11.77 19.83
N GLU A 125 -21.56 -12.71 20.36
CA GLU A 125 -22.20 -13.75 19.55
C GLU A 125 -23.22 -13.18 18.56
N LYS A 126 -23.97 -12.13 18.95
CA LYS A 126 -24.88 -11.41 18.06
C LYS A 126 -24.13 -10.71 16.94
N LEU A 127 -23.05 -9.98 17.26
CA LEU A 127 -22.20 -9.32 16.28
C LEU A 127 -21.55 -10.32 15.32
N ARG A 128 -21.05 -11.44 15.86
CA ARG A 128 -20.46 -12.51 15.06
C ARG A 128 -21.44 -13.04 14.01
N LYS A 129 -22.69 -13.32 14.38
CA LYS A 129 -23.72 -13.80 13.43
C LYS A 129 -24.06 -12.79 12.33
N LEU A 130 -23.85 -11.50 12.58
CA LEU A 130 -24.07 -10.44 11.58
C LEU A 130 -22.89 -10.29 10.63
N LEU A 131 -21.68 -10.61 11.09
CA LEU A 131 -20.42 -10.44 10.35
C LEU A 131 -19.93 -11.72 9.66
N ASP A 132 -20.27 -12.91 10.17
CA ASP A 132 -20.00 -14.21 9.53
C ASP A 132 -20.96 -14.50 8.34
N ARG A 133 -21.54 -13.45 7.76
CA ARG A 133 -22.56 -13.53 6.72
C ARG A 133 -21.97 -13.39 5.31
#